data_AF-A0A535PLI8-F1
#
_entry.id   AF-A0A535PLI8-F1
#
_cell.length_a   1.000
_cell.length_b   1.000
_cell.length_c   1.000
_cell.angle_alpha   90.00
_cell.angle_beta   90.00
_cell.angle_gamma   90.00
#
_symmetry.space_group_name_H-M   'P 1'
#
loop_
_entity.id
_entity.type
_entity.pdbx_description
1 polymer ?
#
loop_
_entity_poly.entity_id
_entity_poly.type
_entity_poly.pdbx_seq_one_letter_code
_entity_poly.pdbx_strand_id
1 'polypeptide(L)'
;MFLLNAQLVARREVARGMFVLSIEAPQVAESVRAGQFVNLGWTPGPLLRRPFSVYRTGGDRIEVILKAVGAGTAQLLAMAPGDMLS
;
A
#
# COMPACT_ATOMS: atom_id res chain seq x y z
N MET A 1 5.76 2.10 -16.26
CA MET A 1 4.45 2.15 -15.55
C MET A 1 4.04 0.71 -15.28
N PHE A 2 3.81 0.37 -14.02
CA PHE A 2 3.42 -1.00 -13.62
C PHE A 2 1.93 -1.03 -13.27
N LEU A 3 1.27 -2.13 -13.62
CA LEU A 3 -0.04 -2.51 -13.13
C LEU A 3 0.07 -3.99 -12.77
N LEU A 4 -0.02 -4.32 -11.49
CA LEU A 4 0.24 -5.66 -10.98
C LEU A 4 -0.64 -5.93 -9.77
N ASN A 5 -1.00 -7.19 -9.57
CA ASN A 5 -1.60 -7.62 -8.31
C ASN A 5 -0.49 -7.91 -7.31
N ALA A 6 -0.60 -7.35 -6.11
CA ALA A 6 0.38 -7.46 -5.06
C ALA A 6 -0.28 -7.86 -3.73
N GLN A 7 0.41 -8.64 -2.93
CA GLN A 7 -0.10 -9.10 -1.65
C GLN A 7 0.24 -8.09 -0.54
N LEU A 8 -0.73 -7.79 0.31
CA LEU A 8 -0.46 -7.15 1.60
C LEU A 8 0.26 -8.17 2.49
N VAL A 9 1.47 -7.86 2.93
CA VAL A 9 2.29 -8.78 3.73
C VAL A 9 2.19 -8.47 5.21
N ALA A 10 2.13 -7.18 5.57
CA ALA A 10 2.10 -6.77 6.97
C ALA A 10 1.45 -5.41 7.14
N ARG A 11 0.93 -5.19 8.35
CA ARG A 11 0.44 -3.90 8.83
C ARG A 11 0.97 -3.67 10.24
N ARG A 12 1.52 -2.48 10.50
CA ARG A 12 2.00 -2.08 11.84
C ARG A 12 1.65 -0.63 12.13
N GLU A 13 1.31 -0.34 13.39
CA GLU A 13 1.11 1.04 13.85
C GLU A 13 2.47 1.68 14.16
N VAL A 14 2.65 2.94 13.73
CA VAL A 14 3.92 3.69 13.92
C VAL A 14 3.76 4.95 14.73
N ALA A 15 2.53 5.46 14.81
CA ALA A 15 2.09 6.52 15.68
C ALA A 15 0.58 6.37 15.84
N ARG A 16 -0.02 7.07 16.81
CA ARG A 16 -1.46 6.98 17.09
C ARG A 16 -2.31 7.16 15.83
N GLY A 17 -2.93 6.08 15.36
CA GLY A 17 -3.78 6.04 14.18
C GLY A 17 -3.04 6.13 12.84
N MET A 18 -1.72 6.00 12.81
CA MET A 18 -0.90 5.99 11.60
C MET A 18 -0.25 4.62 11.44
N PHE A 19 -0.46 4.02 10.28
CA PHE A 19 -0.07 2.66 10.00
C PHE A 19 0.83 2.60 8.77
N VAL A 20 1.76 1.66 8.82
CA VAL A 20 2.53 1.23 7.66
C VAL A 20 1.91 -0.04 7.12
N LEU A 21 1.66 -0.07 5.81
CA LEU A 21 1.36 -1.29 5.06
C LEU A 21 2.59 -1.70 4.26
N SER A 22 3.00 -2.96 4.38
CA SER A 22 4.07 -3.57 3.59
C SER A 22 3.46 -4.44 2.50
N ILE A 23 3.80 -4.17 1.25
CA ILE A 23 3.19 -4.79 0.06
C ILE A 23 4.29 -5.45 -0.75
N GLU A 24 4.12 -6.72 -1.13
CA GLU A 24 5.07 -7.45 -1.97
C GLU A 24 4.92 -7.02 -3.43
N ALA A 25 5.89 -6.26 -3.93
CA ALA A 25 5.88 -5.67 -5.26
C ALA A 25 7.32 -5.48 -5.77
N PRO A 26 8.05 -6.57 -6.06
CA PRO A 26 9.48 -6.52 -6.36
C PRO A 26 9.81 -5.58 -7.53
N GLN A 27 9.00 -5.58 -8.59
CA GLN A 27 9.19 -4.72 -9.76
C GLN A 27 9.10 -3.22 -9.42
N VAL A 28 8.25 -2.87 -8.45
CA VAL A 28 8.14 -1.49 -7.97
C VAL A 28 9.28 -1.19 -7.01
N ALA A 29 9.60 -2.10 -6.09
CA ALA A 29 10.65 -1.93 -5.11
C ALA A 29 12.03 -1.70 -5.75
N GLU A 30 12.33 -2.39 -6.86
CA GLU A 30 13.59 -2.27 -7.59
C GLU A 30 13.74 -0.95 -8.38
N SER A 31 12.62 -0.32 -8.78
CA SER A 31 12.64 0.79 -9.74
C SER A 31 12.23 2.13 -9.16
N VAL A 32 11.50 2.13 -8.05
CA VAL A 32 10.96 3.35 -7.43
C VAL A 32 12.07 4.24 -6.87
N ARG A 33 11.91 5.55 -7.06
CA ARG A 33 12.80 6.60 -6.56
C ARG A 33 12.08 7.47 -5.54
N ALA A 34 12.85 8.17 -4.72
CA ALA A 34 12.33 9.12 -3.75
C ALA A 34 11.37 10.14 -4.41
N GLY A 35 10.24 10.39 -3.76
CA GLY A 35 9.18 11.28 -4.26
C GLY A 35 8.15 10.62 -5.18
N GLN A 36 8.34 9.37 -5.58
CA GLN A 36 7.34 8.63 -6.37
C GLN A 36 6.25 8.00 -5.50
N PHE A 37 5.14 7.64 -6.15
CA PHE A 37 3.93 7.12 -5.52
C PHE A 37 3.37 5.93 -6.30
N VAL A 38 2.53 5.15 -5.62
CA VAL A 38 1.73 4.06 -6.19
C VAL A 38 0.25 4.38 -6.07
N ASN A 39 -0.58 3.86 -7.00
CA ASN A 39 -2.02 3.99 -6.95
C ASN A 39 -2.66 2.66 -6.56
N LEU A 40 -3.09 2.53 -5.30
CA LEU A 40 -3.65 1.29 -4.77
C LEU A 40 -5.13 1.14 -5.14
N GLY A 41 -5.48 -0.01 -5.71
CA GLY A 41 -6.86 -0.48 -5.88
C GLY A 41 -7.06 -1.85 -5.23
N TRP A 42 -8.30 -2.20 -4.87
CA TRP A 42 -8.66 -3.50 -4.31
C TRP A 42 -10.13 -3.82 -4.60
N THR A 43 -10.52 -5.07 -4.38
CA THR A 43 -11.88 -5.57 -4.63
C THR A 43 -12.42 -6.32 -3.41
N PRO A 44 -13.66 -6.05 -2.97
CA PRO A 44 -14.49 -4.92 -3.37
C PRO A 44 -13.92 -3.61 -2.81
N GLY A 45 -13.70 -2.63 -3.69
CA GLY A 45 -13.13 -1.34 -3.32
C GLY A 45 -13.75 -0.19 -4.11
N PRO A 46 -13.41 1.06 -3.78
CA PRO A 46 -13.91 2.23 -4.47
C PRO A 46 -13.48 2.27 -5.94
N LEU A 47 -14.29 2.90 -6.81
CA LEU A 47 -13.99 3.04 -8.24
C LEU A 47 -12.64 3.72 -8.51
N LEU A 48 -12.34 4.78 -7.75
CA LEU A 48 -11.08 5.51 -7.88
C LEU A 48 -10.00 4.83 -7.02
N ARG A 49 -8.78 4.74 -7.54
CA ARG A 49 -7.60 4.27 -6.80
C ARG A 49 -7.12 5.30 -5.78
N ARG A 50 -6.27 4.88 -4.85
CA ARG A 50 -5.73 5.73 -3.78
C ARG A 50 -4.23 5.94 -3.99
N PRO A 51 -3.78 7.16 -4.33
CA PRO A 51 -2.37 7.45 -4.46
C PRO A 51 -1.70 7.53 -3.09
N PHE A 52 -0.58 6.81 -2.91
CA PHE A 52 0.27 6.91 -1.74
C PHE A 52 1.73 6.99 -2.14
N SER A 53 2.46 7.93 -1.55
CA SER A 53 3.92 7.98 -1.67
C SER A 53 4.53 6.69 -1.14
N VAL A 54 5.55 6.18 -1.82
CA VAL A 54 6.34 5.06 -1.29
C VAL A 54 7.20 5.60 -0.16
N TYR A 55 6.95 5.13 1.05
CA TYR A 55 7.65 5.55 2.26
C TYR A 55 9.07 4.98 2.29
N ARG A 56 9.21 3.69 1.99
CA ARG A 56 10.50 3.01 1.82
C ARG A 56 10.34 1.73 0.99
N THR A 57 11.45 1.22 0.50
CA THR A 57 11.57 -0.14 -0.04
C THR A 57 12.42 -1.00 0.89
N GLY A 58 12.23 -2.31 0.85
CA GLY A 58 13.04 -3.26 1.60
C GLY A 58 12.90 -4.66 1.00
N GLY A 59 13.98 -5.17 0.40
CA GLY A 59 13.93 -6.41 -0.38
C GLY A 59 12.96 -6.29 -1.55
N ASP A 60 11.99 -7.20 -1.60
CA ASP A 60 10.92 -7.30 -2.60
C ASP A 60 9.67 -6.48 -2.27
N ARG A 61 9.71 -5.68 -1.19
CA ARG A 61 8.54 -4.96 -0.67
C ARG A 61 8.66 -3.46 -0.81
N ILE A 62 7.50 -2.84 -1.02
CA ILE A 62 7.28 -1.42 -0.81
C ILE A 62 6.49 -1.21 0.48
N GLU A 63 6.71 -0.08 1.13
CA GLU A 63 5.90 0.35 2.27
C GLU A 63 5.22 1.68 1.99
N VAL A 64 3.97 1.80 2.45
CA VAL A 64 3.19 3.04 2.42
C VAL A 64 2.72 3.38 3.83
N ILE A 65 2.67 4.67 4.16
CA ILE A 65 2.11 5.16 5.43
C ILE A 65 0.74 5.76 5.16
N LEU A 66 -0.24 5.43 5.99
CA LEU A 66 -1.56 6.04 5.93
C LEU A 66 -2.27 6.09 7.28
N LYS A 67 -3.28 6.95 7.34
CA LYS A 67 -4.24 7.07 8.45
C LYS A 67 -5.66 6.85 7.89
N ALA A 68 -6.53 6.22 8.69
CA ALA A 68 -7.95 6.18 8.37
C ALA A 68 -8.57 7.59 8.52
N VAL A 69 -8.79 8.24 7.38
CA VAL A 69 -9.43 9.57 7.29
C VAL A 69 -10.70 9.53 6.43
N GLY A 70 -11.01 8.38 5.82
CA GLY A 70 -12.22 8.16 5.03
C GLY A 70 -12.42 6.67 4.73
N ALA A 71 -13.52 6.33 4.05
CA ALA A 71 -13.93 4.94 3.82
C ALA A 71 -12.84 4.09 3.14
N GLY A 72 -12.17 4.62 2.11
CA GLY A 72 -11.13 3.88 1.39
C GLY A 72 -9.89 3.59 2.23
N THR A 73 -9.44 4.54 3.04
CA THR A 73 -8.30 4.30 3.95
C THR A 73 -8.68 3.42 5.12
N ALA A 74 -9.93 3.48 5.61
CA ALA A 74 -10.45 2.57 6.61
C ALA A 74 -10.51 1.12 6.09
N GLN A 75 -10.97 0.93 4.83
CA GLN A 75 -10.96 -0.39 4.18
C GLN A 75 -9.55 -0.94 4.01
N LEU A 76 -8.59 -0.13 3.56
CA LEU A 76 -7.18 -0.54 3.47
C LEU A 76 -6.60 -0.99 4.82
N LEU A 77 -6.96 -0.32 5.93
CA LEU A 77 -6.52 -0.74 7.26
C LEU A 77 -7.27 -1.94 7.82
N ALA A 78 -8.41 -2.31 7.23
CA ALA A 78 -9.16 -3.51 7.59
C ALA A 78 -8.67 -4.77 6.86
N MET A 79 -7.87 -4.62 5.79
CA MET A 79 -7.28 -5.75 5.07
C MET A 79 -6.31 -6.55 5.96
N ALA A 80 -6.27 -7.86 5.72
CA ALA A 80 -5.38 -8.80 6.38
C ALA A 80 -4.15 -9.11 5.52
N PRO A 81 -3.02 -9.50 6.13
CA PRO A 81 -1.95 -10.15 5.40
C PRO A 81 -2.47 -11.31 4.55
N GLY A 82 -2.10 -11.35 3.28
CA GLY A 82 -2.64 -12.29 2.29
C GLY A 82 -3.59 -11.65 1.28
N ASP A 83 -4.25 -10.55 1.65
CA ASP A 83 -5.20 -9.86 0.76
C ASP A 83 -4.49 -9.20 -0.43
N MET A 84 -5.20 -9.12 -1.56
CA MET A 84 -4.66 -8.62 -2.82
C MET A 84 -5.00 -7.14 -3.06
N LEU A 85 -3.99 -6.41 -3.51
CA LEU A 85 -4.04 -5.04 -4.01
C LEU A 85 -3.67 -5.05 -5.50
N SER A 86 -4.05 -4.00 -6.22
CA SER A 86 -3.72 -3.78 -7.65
C SER A 86 -3.24 -2.37 -7.93
#